data_AF-A0A1V5R5K0-F1
#
_entry.id   AF-A0A1V5R5K0-F1
#
_cell.length_a   1.000
_cell.length_b   1.000
_cell.length_c   1.000
_cell.angle_alpha   90.00
_cell.angle_beta   90.00
_cell.angle_gamma   90.00
#
_symmetry.space_group_name_H-M   'P 1'
#
loop_
_entity.id
_entity.type
_entity.pdbx_description
1 polymer ?
#
loop_
_entity_poly.entity_id
_entity_poly.type
_entity_poly.pdbx_seq_one_letter_code
_entity_poly.pdbx_strand_id
1 'polypeptide(L)'
;MDMPEPLRELVDQLGEALVRALATDPASRELVGRIQTEGYDVGLMLEATVALHKREEEPGPEAAASEPDGPAVWSPEDRAFLKSFKIALD
;
A
#
# COMPACT_ATOMS: atom_id res chain seq x y z
N MET A 1 0.47 -13.44 17.99
CA MET A 1 -0.11 -12.12 18.28
C MET A 1 -1.53 -12.15 17.77
N ASP A 2 -2.51 -12.18 18.66
CA ASP A 2 -3.91 -12.13 18.26
C ASP A 2 -4.19 -10.76 17.62
N MET A 3 -4.60 -10.80 16.35
CA MET A 3 -5.01 -9.62 15.60
C MET A 3 -6.35 -9.13 16.18
N PRO A 4 -6.51 -7.82 16.47
CA PRO A 4 -7.80 -7.27 16.89
C PRO A 4 -8.91 -7.62 15.90
N GLU A 5 -10.10 -8.01 16.37
CA GLU A 5 -11.20 -8.43 15.47
C GLU A 5 -11.53 -7.42 14.36
N PRO A 6 -11.59 -6.10 14.63
CA PRO A 6 -11.87 -5.13 13.57
C PRO A 6 -10.78 -5.10 12.47
N LEU A 7 -9.54 -5.38 12.85
CA LEU A 7 -8.41 -5.42 11.93
C LEU A 7 -8.44 -6.70 11.09
N ARG A 8 -8.86 -7.81 11.68
CA ARG A 8 -9.10 -9.07 10.98
C ARG A 8 -10.16 -8.90 9.89
N GLU A 9 -11.29 -8.27 10.21
CA GLU A 9 -12.34 -7.99 9.22
C GLU A 9 -11.83 -7.13 8.05
N LEU A 10 -10.98 -6.13 8.33
CA LEU A 10 -10.37 -5.31 7.26
C LEU A 10 -9.42 -6.11 6.37
N VAL A 11 -8.64 -7.03 6.95
CA VAL A 11 -7.75 -7.92 6.19
C VAL A 11 -8.57 -8.87 5.31
N ASP A 12 -9.66 -9.42 5.84
CA ASP A 12 -10.56 -10.30 5.09
C ASP A 12 -11.22 -9.55 3.92
N GLN A 13 -11.75 -8.34 4.16
CA GLN A 13 -12.33 -7.48 3.12
C GLN A 13 -11.31 -7.10 2.04
N LEU A 14 -10.06 -6.81 2.43
CA LEU A 14 -8.98 -6.56 1.49
C LEU A 14 -8.72 -7.79 0.61
N GLY A 15 -8.68 -8.99 1.21
CA GLY A 15 -8.53 -10.25 0.50
C GLY A 15 -9.64 -10.47 -0.54
N GLU A 16 -10.89 -10.30 -0.14
CA GLU A 16 -12.04 -10.41 -1.05
C GLU A 16 -11.98 -9.40 -2.21
N ALA A 17 -11.59 -8.16 -1.91
CA ALA A 17 -11.46 -7.11 -2.92
C ALA A 17 -10.37 -7.43 -3.94
N LEU A 18 -9.23 -7.96 -3.51
CA LEU A 18 -8.14 -8.36 -4.40
C LEU A 18 -8.54 -9.54 -5.30
N VAL A 19 -9.18 -10.57 -4.73
CA VAL A 19 -9.68 -11.72 -5.52
C VAL A 19 -10.69 -11.25 -6.56
N ARG A 20 -11.62 -10.37 -6.17
CA ARG A 20 -12.60 -9.80 -7.09
C ARG A 20 -11.91 -8.99 -8.19
N ALA A 21 -10.96 -8.12 -7.85
CA ALA A 21 -10.24 -7.32 -8.82
C ALA A 21 -9.56 -8.20 -9.88
N LEU A 22 -8.82 -9.22 -9.46
CA LEU A 22 -8.16 -10.18 -10.38
C LEU A 22 -9.16 -10.96 -11.24
N ALA A 23 -10.29 -11.38 -10.68
CA ALA A 23 -11.32 -12.11 -11.43
C ALA A 23 -12.07 -11.23 -12.44
N THR A 24 -12.22 -9.93 -12.14
CA THR A 24 -12.94 -8.97 -13.00
C THR A 24 -12.04 -8.22 -13.98
N ASP A 25 -10.73 -8.22 -13.76
CA ASP A 25 -9.77 -7.51 -14.61
C ASP A 25 -9.76 -8.09 -16.04
N PRO A 26 -10.14 -7.29 -17.06
CA PRO A 26 -10.21 -7.77 -18.44
C PRO A 26 -8.87 -8.25 -18.99
N ALA A 27 -7.77 -7.60 -18.61
CA ALA A 27 -6.43 -7.97 -19.07
C ALA A 27 -6.00 -9.34 -18.54
N SER A 28 -6.25 -9.60 -17.26
CA SER A 28 -6.01 -10.91 -16.63
C SER A 28 -6.79 -12.03 -17.34
N ARG A 29 -8.06 -11.78 -17.69
CA ARG A 29 -8.89 -12.77 -18.40
C ARG A 29 -8.40 -13.03 -19.82
N GLU A 30 -7.98 -12.00 -20.54
CA GLU A 30 -7.40 -12.15 -21.88
C GLU A 30 -6.14 -13.03 -21.84
N LEU A 31 -5.23 -12.76 -20.89
CA LEU A 31 -4.01 -13.53 -20.73
C LEU A 31 -4.29 -14.99 -20.40
N VAL A 32 -5.22 -15.27 -19.48
CA VAL A 32 -5.65 -16.64 -19.17
C VAL A 32 -6.21 -17.34 -20.41
N GLY A 33 -7.06 -16.67 -21.19
CA GLY A 33 -7.62 -17.23 -22.42
C GLY A 33 -6.56 -17.53 -23.49
N ARG A 34 -5.53 -16.68 -23.61
CA ARG A 34 -4.39 -16.93 -24.50
C ARG A 34 -3.61 -18.18 -24.07
N ILE A 35 -3.34 -18.34 -22.77
CA ILE A 35 -2.65 -19.52 -22.25
C ILE A 35 -3.46 -20.81 -22.50
N GLN A 36 -4.78 -20.75 -22.33
CA GLN A 36 -5.68 -21.88 -22.64
C GLN A 36 -5.70 -22.21 -24.13
N THR A 37 -5.60 -21.22 -25.01
CA THR A 37 -5.57 -21.41 -26.46
C THR A 37 -4.29 -22.14 -26.92
N GLU A 38 -3.19 -21.96 -26.18
CA GLU A 38 -1.94 -22.72 -26.36
C GLU A 38 -2.03 -24.17 -25.84
N GLY A 39 -3.18 -24.57 -25.26
CA GLY A 39 -3.46 -25.93 -24.80
C GLY A 39 -3.15 -26.21 -23.32
N TYR A 40 -3.01 -25.16 -22.49
CA TYR A 40 -2.69 -25.29 -21.06
C TYR A 40 -3.87 -24.93 -20.15
N ASP A 41 -4.10 -25.73 -19.12
CA ASP A 41 -5.02 -25.37 -18.03
C ASP A 41 -4.35 -24.39 -17.07
N VAL A 42 -5.11 -23.39 -16.61
CA VAL A 42 -4.62 -22.32 -15.74
C VAL A 42 -5.33 -22.36 -14.40
N GLY A 43 -4.57 -22.59 -13.32
CA GLY A 43 -4.98 -22.40 -11.94
C GLY A 43 -4.17 -21.28 -11.30
N LEU A 44 -4.82 -20.36 -10.60
CA LEU A 44 -4.19 -19.23 -9.92
C LEU A 44 -4.40 -19.36 -8.42
N MET A 45 -3.32 -19.24 -7.65
CA MET A 45 -3.34 -19.18 -6.18
C MET A 45 -2.65 -17.88 -5.76
N LEU A 46 -3.33 -17.08 -4.94
CA LEU A 46 -2.79 -15.82 -4.43
C LEU A 46 -2.31 -16.02 -2.99
N GLU A 47 -1.01 -15.89 -2.77
CA GLU A 47 -0.43 -15.78 -1.43
C GLU A 47 0.04 -14.34 -1.22
N ALA A 48 -0.66 -13.62 -0.35
CA ALA A 48 -0.30 -12.25 0.02
C ALA A 48 0.01 -12.20 1.53
N THR A 49 1.20 -11.70 1.88
CA THR A 49 1.55 -11.41 3.29
C THR A 49 1.20 -9.96 3.58
N VAL A 50 0.27 -9.72 4.51
CA VAL A 50 -0.14 -8.37 4.91
C VAL A 50 0.64 -7.96 6.16
N ALA A 51 1.57 -7.01 6.02
CA ALA A 51 2.26 -6.39 7.14
C ALA A 51 1.50 -5.14 7.59
N LEU A 52 1.13 -5.09 8.87
CA LEU A 52 0.38 -3.99 9.46
C LEU A 52 1.31 -3.15 10.32
N HIS A 53 1.39 -1.86 10.03
CA HIS A 53 2.13 -0.89 10.83
C HIS A 53 1.12 0.06 11.50
N LYS A 54 1.10 0.09 12.84
CA LYS A 54 0.31 1.08 13.55
C LYS A 54 1.00 2.44 13.33
N ARG A 55 0.27 3.39 12.74
CA ARG A 55 0.73 4.78 12.71
C ARG A 55 0.71 5.27 14.16
N GLU A 56 1.87 5.62 14.69
CA GLU A 56 1.93 6.35 15.94
C GLU A 56 1.22 7.70 15.72
N GLU A 57 0.31 8.06 16.61
CA GLU A 57 -0.28 9.40 16.60
C GLU A 57 0.86 10.37 16.86
N GLU A 58 1.37 11.00 15.81
CA GLU A 58 2.08 12.26 16.02
C GLU A 58 1.08 13.22 16.67
N PRO A 59 1.46 13.92 17.75
CA PRO A 59 0.60 14.93 18.34
C PRO A 59 0.27 15.93 17.23
N GLY A 60 -0.99 15.93 16.80
CA GLY A 60 -1.44 16.75 15.69
C GLY A 60 -1.05 18.21 15.95
N PRO A 61 -0.55 18.94 14.95
CA PRO A 61 -0.39 20.37 15.11
C PRO A 61 -1.80 20.92 15.33
N GLU A 62 -2.00 21.55 16.49
CA GLU A 62 -3.11 22.46 16.69
C GLU A 62 -3.25 23.33 15.45
N ALA A 63 -4.49 23.48 14.98
CA ALA A 63 -4.87 24.24 13.81
C ALA A 63 -4.13 25.59 13.73
N ALA A 64 -3.06 25.64 12.96
CA ALA A 64 -2.46 26.87 12.49
C ALA A 64 -2.76 26.95 10.99
N ALA A 65 -3.89 27.57 10.67
CA ALA A 65 -4.09 28.16 9.37
C ALA A 65 -2.93 29.13 9.14
N SER A 66 -2.00 28.80 8.25
CA SER A 66 -0.97 29.73 7.77
C SER A 66 -0.56 29.29 6.37
N GLU A 67 -0.68 30.25 5.47
CA GLU A 67 -0.46 30.17 4.03
C GLU A 67 0.96 29.69 3.67
N PRO A 68 1.17 29.08 2.49
CA PRO A 68 2.47 28.56 2.09
C PRO A 68 3.29 29.67 1.44
N ASP A 69 4.12 30.36 2.21
CA ASP A 69 5.24 31.11 1.63
C ASP A 69 6.39 31.24 2.64
N GLY A 70 7.39 30.38 2.50
CA GLY A 70 8.60 30.38 3.33
C GLY A 70 9.41 29.11 3.10
N PRO A 71 10.76 29.18 3.08
CA PRO A 71 11.58 28.01 2.82
C PRO A 71 11.32 26.98 3.92
N ALA A 72 10.85 25.80 3.53
CA ALA A 72 10.61 24.69 4.45
C ALA A 72 11.86 24.47 5.31
N VAL A 73 11.76 24.78 6.60
CA VAL A 73 12.88 24.62 7.53
C VAL A 73 12.95 23.14 7.87
N TRP A 74 13.76 22.42 7.10
CA TRP A 74 13.99 20.99 7.33
C TRP A 74 14.61 20.74 8.69
N SER A 75 13.98 19.87 9.48
CA SER A 75 14.51 19.44 10.78
C SER A 75 15.78 18.57 10.59
N PRO A 76 16.59 18.40 11.65
CA PRO A 76 17.72 17.46 11.63
C PRO A 76 17.29 16.03 11.30
N GLU A 77 16.11 15.61 11.78
CA GLU A 77 15.52 14.30 11.48
C GLU A 77 15.18 14.14 10.00
N ASP A 78 14.56 15.15 9.38
CA ASP A 78 14.21 15.11 7.95
C ASP A 78 15.45 14.94 7.07
N ARG A 79 16.55 15.62 7.44
CA ARG A 79 17.82 15.52 6.72
C ARG A 79 18.45 14.13 6.86
N ALA A 80 18.32 13.50 8.02
CA ALA A 80 18.79 12.13 8.22
C ALA A 80 17.95 11.13 7.42
N PHE A 81 16.62 11.32 7.39
CA PHE A 81 15.69 10.54 6.61
C PHE A 81 15.97 10.65 5.10
N LEU A 82 16.08 11.86 4.55
CA LEU A 82 16.35 12.07 3.12
C LEU A 82 17.72 11.53 2.69
N LYS A 83 18.73 11.59 3.58
CA LYS A 83 20.03 10.95 3.36
C LYS A 83 19.92 9.42 3.29
N SER A 84 19.04 8.80 4.08
CA SER A 84 18.84 7.34 4.02
C SER A 84 18.30 6.90 2.65
N PHE A 85 17.52 7.76 1.99
CA PHE A 85 16.99 7.55 0.65
C PHE A 85 17.92 8.05 -0.48
N LYS A 86 19.13 8.52 -0.15
CA LYS A 86 20.07 9.16 -1.09
C LYS A 86 19.46 10.34 -1.87
N ILE A 87 18.48 11.01 -1.29
CA ILE A 87 17.89 12.22 -1.86
C ILE A 87 18.78 13.39 -1.45
N ALA A 88 19.43 14.02 -2.42
CA ALA A 88 20.18 15.25 -2.19
C ALA A 88 19.21 16.44 -2.22
N LEU A 89 19.20 17.22 -1.13
CA LEU A 89 18.64 18.56 -1.12
C LEU A 89 19.77 19.49 -1.58
N ASP A 90 19.74 19.89 -2.85
CA ASP A 90 20.49 21.05 -3.38
C ASP A 90 19.60 22.30 -3.20
#